data_AF-W2YNU7-F1
#
_entry.id   AF-W2YNU7-F1
#
_cell.length_a   1.000
_cell.length_b   1.000
_cell.length_c   1.000
_cell.angle_alpha   90.00
_cell.angle_beta   90.00
_cell.angle_gamma   90.00
#
_symmetry.space_group_name_H-M   'P 1'
#
loop_
_entity.id
_entity.type
_entity.pdbx_description
1 polymer ?
#
loop_
_entity_poly.entity_id
_entity_poly.type
_entity_poly.pdbx_seq_one_letter_code
_entity_poly.pdbx_strand_id
1 'polypeptide(L)'
;KFQGVDALIEQWRRYCTYFDNVEFRLGELEFSSPNIVWTRSTMSVSITEKTLEKVFPHLLEAEQLRLRSKLLSQRLVLPCRVCFEWNEVSKRVVRLDTMVDFITPLLDVLGNLDSVALALKKFLIISDCFH
;
A
#
# COMPACT_ATOMS: atom_id res chain seq x y z
N LYS A 1 -3.42 -17.52 -8.69
CA LYS A 1 -4.03 -16.91 -7.49
C LYS A 1 -3.11 -17.26 -6.34
N PHE A 2 -2.43 -16.29 -5.74
CA PHE A 2 -1.48 -16.56 -4.65
C PHE A 2 -2.25 -16.68 -3.34
N GLN A 3 -1.81 -17.55 -2.42
CA GLN A 3 -2.41 -17.72 -1.10
C GLN A 3 -1.32 -17.84 -0.04
N GLY A 4 -1.61 -17.44 1.19
CA GLY A 4 -0.66 -17.52 2.31
C GLY A 4 0.66 -16.78 2.03
N VAL A 5 1.78 -17.45 2.31
CA VAL A 5 3.13 -16.86 2.20
C VAL A 5 3.45 -16.42 0.77
N ASP A 6 3.00 -17.15 -0.25
CA ASP A 6 3.26 -16.78 -1.64
C ASP A 6 2.58 -15.45 -2.02
N ALA A 7 1.39 -15.20 -1.46
CA ALA A 7 0.67 -13.96 -1.72
C ALA A 7 1.36 -12.78 -1.04
N LEU A 8 1.85 -12.99 0.18
CA LEU A 8 2.64 -11.99 0.90
C LEU A 8 3.93 -11.64 0.14
N ILE A 9 4.68 -12.64 -0.29
CA ILE A 9 5.94 -12.44 -1.04
C ILE A 9 5.66 -11.71 -2.35
N GLU A 10 4.63 -12.12 -3.09
CA GLU A 10 4.26 -11.46 -4.34
C GLU A 10 3.85 -9.99 -4.12
N GLN A 11 3.10 -9.70 -3.06
CA GLN A 11 2.71 -8.34 -2.71
C GLN A 11 3.94 -7.46 -2.43
N TRP A 12 4.87 -7.94 -1.61
CA TRP A 12 6.14 -7.22 -1.35
C TRP A 12 6.99 -7.08 -2.61
N ARG A 13 7.04 -8.11 -3.44
CA ARG A 13 7.74 -8.05 -4.74
C ARG A 13 7.15 -6.94 -5.59
N ARG A 14 5.82 -6.80 -5.66
CA ARG A 14 5.16 -5.71 -6.41
C ARG A 14 5.48 -4.34 -5.83
N TYR A 15 5.42 -4.16 -4.51
CA TYR A 15 5.80 -2.88 -3.90
C TYR A 15 7.24 -2.49 -4.25
N CYS A 16 8.19 -3.38 -4.02
CA CYS A 16 9.60 -3.14 -4.31
C CYS A 16 9.91 -3.06 -5.82
N THR A 17 9.05 -3.61 -6.67
CA THR A 17 9.21 -3.51 -8.13
C THR A 17 8.61 -2.22 -8.67
N TYR A 18 7.45 -1.79 -8.18
CA TYR A 18 6.68 -0.69 -8.78
C TYR A 18 6.99 0.66 -8.16
N PHE A 19 7.43 0.69 -6.90
CA PHE A 19 7.89 1.89 -6.24
C PHE A 19 9.39 1.86 -6.02
N ASP A 20 9.96 3.04 -5.84
CA ASP A 20 11.35 3.19 -5.43
C ASP A 20 11.44 3.57 -3.95
N ASN A 21 12.61 3.31 -3.35
CA ASN A 21 12.95 3.69 -1.99
C ASN A 21 11.89 3.30 -0.93
N VAL A 22 11.35 2.07 -1.08
CA VAL A 22 10.32 1.48 -0.22
C VAL A 22 10.89 1.24 1.18
N GLU A 23 10.23 1.82 2.18
CA GLU A 23 10.60 1.69 3.58
C GLU A 23 9.36 1.34 4.39
N PHE A 24 9.42 0.28 5.19
CA PHE A 24 8.32 -0.11 6.07
C PHE A 24 8.76 -0.03 7.53
N ARG A 25 7.99 0.71 8.31
CA ARG A 25 8.22 0.88 9.75
C ARG A 25 7.02 0.31 10.49
N LEU A 26 7.27 -0.76 11.24
CA LEU A 26 6.33 -1.26 12.24
C LEU A 26 6.22 -0.21 13.35
N GLY A 27 5.01 0.24 13.65
CA GLY A 27 4.78 1.14 14.78
C GLY A 27 4.23 0.40 15.98
N GLU A 28 3.34 1.07 16.71
CA GLU A 28 2.82 0.60 17.99
C GLU A 28 1.96 -0.67 17.84
N LEU A 29 2.16 -1.60 18.79
CA LEU A 29 1.40 -2.85 18.90
C LEU A 29 0.11 -2.58 19.69
N GLU A 30 -1.01 -3.02 19.13
CA GLU A 30 -2.33 -2.99 19.72
C GLU A 30 -2.84 -4.43 19.89
N PHE A 31 -2.78 -4.92 21.12
CA PHE A 31 -3.28 -6.25 21.46
C PHE A 31 -4.80 -6.22 21.54
N SER A 32 -5.46 -6.91 20.63
CA SER A 32 -6.93 -7.04 20.63
C SER A 32 -7.40 -8.32 21.31
N SER A 33 -6.60 -9.37 21.26
CA SER A 33 -6.81 -10.63 21.98
C SER A 33 -5.45 -11.35 22.16
N PRO A 34 -5.36 -12.44 22.95
CA PRO A 34 -4.10 -13.19 23.12
C PRO A 34 -3.46 -13.66 21.81
N ASN A 35 -4.27 -13.87 20.77
CA ASN A 35 -3.83 -14.42 19.48
C ASN A 35 -3.84 -13.41 18.35
N ILE A 36 -4.44 -12.23 18.54
CA ILE A 36 -4.59 -11.21 17.51
C ILE A 36 -3.90 -9.93 17.95
N VAL A 37 -2.91 -9.54 17.17
CA VAL A 37 -2.15 -8.31 17.37
C VAL A 37 -2.35 -7.43 16.15
N TRP A 38 -2.87 -6.23 16.36
CA TRP A 38 -2.88 -5.18 15.37
C TRP A 38 -1.66 -4.29 15.54
N THR A 39 -1.19 -3.70 14.46
CA THR A 39 -0.14 -2.69 14.50
C THR A 39 -0.55 -1.50 13.66
N ARG A 40 -0.25 -0.30 14.15
CA ARG A 40 -0.19 0.89 13.29
C ARG A 40 1.21 1.00 12.73
N SER A 41 1.33 0.92 11.43
CA SER A 41 2.60 0.93 10.72
C SER A 41 2.62 2.04 9.68
N THR A 42 3.78 2.32 9.12
CA THR A 42 3.93 3.30 8.05
C THR A 42 4.78 2.72 6.93
N MET A 43 4.30 2.82 5.69
CA MET A 43 5.05 2.48 4.49
C MET A 43 5.37 3.75 3.71
N SER A 44 6.65 4.08 3.54
CA SER A 44 7.09 5.18 2.70
C SER A 44 7.52 4.68 1.33
N VAL A 45 7.07 5.34 0.27
CA VAL A 45 7.37 4.96 -1.12
C VAL A 45 7.63 6.20 -1.97
N SER A 46 8.53 6.09 -2.93
CA SER A 46 8.79 7.16 -3.91
C SER A 46 8.10 6.83 -5.24
N ILE A 47 7.38 7.82 -5.78
CA ILE A 47 6.72 7.73 -7.08
C ILE A 47 7.74 8.06 -8.18
N THR A 48 7.89 7.14 -9.12
CA THR A 48 8.78 7.27 -10.29
C THR A 48 7.98 7.11 -11.59
N GLU A 49 8.61 7.32 -12.74
CA GLU A 49 8.01 7.01 -14.05
C GLU A 49 7.52 5.56 -14.12
N LYS A 50 8.33 4.61 -13.62
CA LYS A 50 7.94 3.20 -13.51
C LYS A 50 6.70 3.01 -12.65
N THR A 51 6.57 3.78 -11.56
CA THR A 51 5.36 3.75 -10.73
C THR A 51 4.15 4.22 -11.51
N LEU A 52 4.27 5.30 -12.28
CA LEU A 52 3.18 5.77 -13.13
C LEU A 52 2.77 4.71 -14.15
N GLU A 53 3.72 4.07 -14.83
CA GLU A 53 3.44 3.00 -15.78
C GLU A 53 2.75 1.77 -15.17
N LYS A 54 3.15 1.37 -13.95
CA LYS A 54 2.69 0.11 -13.35
C LYS A 54 1.51 0.26 -12.40
N VAL A 55 1.38 1.41 -11.75
CA VAL A 55 0.41 1.65 -10.67
C VAL A 55 -0.67 2.65 -11.09
N PHE A 56 -0.28 3.69 -11.82
CA PHE A 56 -1.16 4.77 -12.25
C PHE A 56 -1.20 4.94 -13.79
N PRO A 57 -1.38 3.87 -14.59
CA PRO A 57 -1.17 3.93 -16.03
C PRO A 57 -2.07 4.95 -16.73
N HIS A 58 -3.24 5.24 -16.16
CA HIS A 58 -4.16 6.28 -16.65
C HIS A 58 -3.55 7.69 -16.62
N LEU A 59 -2.63 7.96 -15.69
CA LEU A 59 -1.99 9.27 -15.57
C LEU A 59 -0.95 9.55 -16.66
N LEU A 60 -0.65 8.56 -17.51
CA LEU A 60 0.22 8.76 -18.68
C LEU A 60 -0.52 9.41 -19.86
N GLU A 61 -1.86 9.41 -19.85
CA GLU A 61 -2.68 10.10 -20.85
C GLU A 61 -2.42 11.62 -20.83
N ALA A 62 -2.52 12.26 -22.00
CA ALA A 62 -2.14 13.67 -22.17
C ALA A 62 -2.98 14.62 -21.28
N GLU A 63 -4.25 14.27 -21.09
CA GLU A 63 -5.23 14.99 -20.27
C GLU A 63 -4.85 14.99 -18.79
N GLN A 64 -4.04 14.03 -18.35
CA GLN A 64 -3.66 13.84 -16.94
C GLN A 64 -2.31 14.46 -16.58
N LEU A 65 -1.70 15.25 -17.48
CA LEU A 65 -0.40 15.89 -17.28
C LEU A 65 -0.27 16.59 -15.92
N ARG A 66 -1.32 17.30 -15.48
CA ARG A 66 -1.34 18.03 -14.21
C ARG A 66 -1.29 17.12 -12.98
N LEU A 67 -2.00 15.99 -13.01
CA LEU A 67 -1.98 15.02 -11.90
C LEU A 67 -0.65 14.27 -11.90
N ARG A 68 -0.17 13.87 -13.07
CA ARG A 68 1.14 13.24 -13.26
C ARG A 68 2.26 14.09 -12.70
N SER A 69 2.31 15.38 -13.05
CA SER A 69 3.38 16.29 -12.61
C SER A 69 3.36 16.53 -11.10
N LYS A 70 2.21 16.43 -10.45
CA LYS A 70 2.11 16.55 -8.98
C LYS A 70 2.65 15.30 -8.27
N LEU A 71 2.38 14.12 -8.83
CA LEU A 71 2.71 12.84 -8.21
C LEU A 71 4.14 12.39 -8.49
N LEU A 72 4.67 12.66 -9.68
CA LEU A 72 6.02 12.26 -10.05
C LEU A 72 7.03 12.85 -9.06
N SER A 73 7.99 12.02 -8.64
CA SER A 73 9.03 12.37 -7.66
C SER A 73 8.53 12.66 -6.24
N GLN A 74 7.26 12.41 -5.93
CA GLN A 74 6.75 12.49 -4.55
C GLN A 74 7.18 11.30 -3.72
N ARG A 75 7.50 11.55 -2.44
CA ARG A 75 7.62 10.51 -1.42
C ARG A 75 6.33 10.47 -0.62
N LEU A 76 5.53 9.43 -0.85
CA LEU A 76 4.29 9.21 -0.12
C LEU A 76 4.59 8.47 1.18
N VAL A 77 4.01 8.95 2.28
CA VAL A 77 4.01 8.28 3.58
C VAL A 77 2.64 7.67 3.77
N LEU A 78 2.54 6.35 3.63
CA LEU A 78 1.28 5.60 3.63
C LEU A 78 1.04 5.02 5.04
N PRO A 79 -0.02 5.46 5.74
CA PRO A 79 -0.45 4.79 6.96
C PRO A 79 -0.88 3.35 6.65
N CYS A 80 -0.45 2.41 7.48
CA CYS A 80 -0.74 1.00 7.36
C CYS A 80 -1.35 0.46 8.66
N ARG A 81 -2.29 -0.47 8.54
CA ARG A 81 -2.67 -1.37 9.64
C ARG A 81 -2.34 -2.79 9.29
N VAL A 82 -1.64 -3.48 10.18
CA VAL A 82 -1.28 -4.90 9.99
C VAL A 82 -1.87 -5.72 11.11
N CYS A 83 -2.59 -6.78 10.76
CA CYS A 83 -3.14 -7.77 11.69
C CYS A 83 -2.29 -9.03 11.63
N PHE A 84 -1.83 -9.50 12.78
CA PHE A 84 -1.17 -10.79 12.95
C PHE A 84 -2.06 -11.69 13.81
N GLU A 85 -2.47 -12.83 13.26
CA GLU A 85 -3.12 -13.89 14.03
C GLU A 85 -2.14 -15.04 14.26
N TRP A 86 -2.00 -15.45 15.52
CA TRP A 86 -1.09 -16.52 15.94
C TRP A 86 -1.87 -17.76 16.33
N ASN A 87 -1.34 -18.93 15.98
CA ASN A 87 -1.78 -20.18 16.55
C ASN A 87 -1.05 -20.43 17.87
N GLU A 88 -1.79 -20.54 18.98
CA GLU A 88 -1.22 -20.68 20.34
C GLU A 88 -0.32 -21.91 20.50
N VAL A 89 -0.64 -23.01 19.80
CA VAL A 89 0.07 -24.29 19.95
C VAL A 89 1.36 -24.30 19.15
N SER A 90 1.29 -23.95 17.87
CA SER A 90 2.45 -23.98 16.96
C SER A 90 3.34 -22.73 17.05
N LYS A 91 2.85 -21.66 17.70
CA LYS A 91 3.50 -20.34 17.79
C LYS A 91 3.82 -19.72 16.42
N ARG A 92 3.02 -20.05 15.40
CA ARG A 92 3.16 -19.52 14.03
C ARG A 92 2.04 -18.54 13.71
N VAL A 93 2.35 -17.58 12.83
CA VAL A 93 1.34 -16.71 12.22
C VAL A 93 0.49 -17.55 11.26
N VAL A 94 -0.82 -17.55 11.47
CA VAL A 94 -1.81 -18.24 10.62
C VAL A 94 -2.57 -17.27 9.72
N ARG A 95 -2.61 -15.99 10.07
CA ARG A 95 -3.20 -14.92 9.25
C ARG A 95 -2.36 -13.66 9.34
N LEU A 96 -2.17 -13.01 8.18
CA LEU A 96 -1.53 -11.72 8.07
C LEU A 96 -2.35 -10.85 7.12
N ASP A 97 -3.01 -9.84 7.67
CA ASP A 97 -3.73 -8.84 6.85
C ASP A 97 -2.97 -7.53 6.87
N THR A 98 -2.88 -6.85 5.73
CA THR A 98 -2.30 -5.52 5.63
C THR A 98 -3.25 -4.59 4.91
N MET A 99 -3.63 -3.51 5.59
CA MET A 99 -4.43 -2.43 5.04
C MET A 99 -3.50 -1.23 4.84
N VAL A 100 -3.50 -0.66 3.63
CA VAL A 100 -2.67 0.49 3.28
C VAL A 100 -3.57 1.64 2.86
N ASP A 101 -3.42 2.80 3.51
CA ASP A 101 -4.13 4.01 3.15
C ASP A 101 -3.34 4.79 2.09
N PHE A 102 -3.82 4.70 0.86
CA PHE A 102 -3.34 5.53 -0.25
C PHE A 102 -4.08 6.86 -0.36
N ILE A 103 -5.29 6.97 0.20
CA ILE A 103 -6.16 8.12 -0.02
C ILE A 103 -5.61 9.34 0.71
N THR A 104 -5.28 9.21 2.00
CA THR A 104 -4.78 10.33 2.81
C THR A 104 -3.54 11.00 2.19
N PRO A 105 -2.44 10.29 1.89
CA PRO A 105 -1.26 10.91 1.29
C PRO A 105 -1.48 11.41 -0.15
N LEU A 106 -2.36 10.77 -0.92
CA LEU A 106 -2.72 11.29 -2.25
C LEU A 106 -3.55 12.57 -2.15
N LEU A 107 -4.43 12.69 -1.15
CA LEU A 107 -5.20 13.90 -0.91
C LEU A 107 -4.29 15.07 -0.57
N ASP A 108 -3.27 14.85 0.26
CA ASP A 108 -2.27 15.87 0.62
C ASP A 108 -1.52 16.38 -0.62
N VAL A 109 -1.14 15.50 -1.55
CA VAL A 109 -0.42 15.87 -2.77
C VAL A 109 -1.34 16.50 -3.82
N LEU A 110 -2.53 15.94 -4.02
CA LEU A 110 -3.42 16.31 -5.12
C LEU A 110 -4.34 17.48 -4.76
N GLY A 111 -4.66 17.64 -3.46
CA GLY A 111 -5.37 18.77 -2.87
C GLY A 111 -6.90 18.70 -2.91
N ASN A 112 -7.49 17.64 -3.47
CA ASN A 112 -8.95 17.41 -3.45
C ASN A 112 -9.28 15.95 -3.78
N LEU A 113 -10.45 15.49 -3.33
CA LEU A 113 -10.91 14.12 -3.51
C LEU A 113 -11.21 13.75 -4.97
N ASP A 114 -11.67 14.69 -5.79
CA ASP A 114 -11.94 14.41 -7.22
C ASP A 114 -10.65 14.00 -7.95
N SER A 115 -9.55 14.69 -7.67
CA SER A 115 -8.23 14.38 -8.22
C SER A 115 -7.70 13.04 -7.71
N VAL A 116 -7.96 12.70 -6.43
CA VAL A 116 -7.60 11.39 -5.86
C VAL A 116 -8.40 10.27 -6.54
N ALA A 117 -9.72 10.45 -6.71
CA ALA A 117 -10.57 9.48 -7.38
C ALA A 117 -10.13 9.25 -8.83
N LEU A 118 -9.75 10.32 -9.54
CA LEU A 118 -9.20 10.22 -10.90
C LEU A 118 -7.87 9.45 -10.92
N ALA A 119 -6.95 9.73 -9.99
CA ALA A 119 -5.69 9.01 -9.88
C ALA A 119 -5.93 7.51 -9.59
N LEU A 120 -6.93 7.18 -8.77
CA LEU A 120 -7.22 5.80 -8.37
C LEU A 120 -8.09 5.01 -9.36
N LYS A 121 -8.64 5.65 -10.40
CA LYS A 121 -9.59 5.05 -11.37
C LYS A 121 -9.10 3.76 -12.03
N LYS A 122 -7.78 3.58 -12.17
CA LYS A 122 -7.14 2.34 -12.66
C LYS A 122 -5.94 1.97 -11.79
N PHE A 123 -6.08 2.11 -10.48
CA PHE A 123 -5.03 1.77 -9.53
C PHE A 123 -4.79 0.25 -9.49
N LEU A 124 -3.56 -0.18 -9.77
CA LEU A 124 -3.23 -1.60 -9.95
C LEU A 124 -2.53 -2.27 -8.78
N ILE A 125 -2.59 -1.67 -7.59
CA ILE A 125 -2.13 -2.34 -6.37
C ILE A 125 -3.33 -3.04 -5.77
N ILE A 126 -3.41 -4.33 -6.07
CA ILE A 126 -4.36 -5.25 -5.49
C ILE A 126 -4.09 -5.28 -3.97
N SER A 127 -4.94 -4.62 -3.19
CA SER A 127 -5.22 -5.02 -1.81
C SER A 127 -6.22 -6.16 -1.92
N ASP A 128 -5.71 -7.39 -2.03
CA ASP A 128 -6.53 -8.55 -1.73
C ASP A 128 -6.70 -8.51 -0.21
N CYS A 129 -7.78 -7.84 0.24
CA CYS A 129 -8.29 -8.06 1.59
C CYS A 129 -8.59 -9.56 1.70
N PHE A 130 -7.73 -10.31 2.37
CA PHE A 130 -7.96 -11.72 2.66
C PHE A 130 -9.14 -11.82 3.65
N HIS A 131 -10.33 -12.06 3.09
CA HIS A 131 -11.43 -12.70 3.80
C HIS A 131 -11.13 -14.18 3.99
#